data_AF-A0AA88PCU8-F1
#
_entry.id   AF-A0AA88PCU8-F1
#
_cell.length_a   1.000
_cell.length_b   1.000
_cell.length_c   1.000
_cell.angle_alpha   90.00
_cell.angle_beta   90.00
_cell.angle_gamma   90.00
#
_symmetry.space_group_name_H-M   'P 1'
#
loop_
_entity.id
_entity.type
_entity.pdbx_description
1 polymer ?
#
loop_
_entity_poly.entity_id
_entity_poly.type
_entity_poly.pdbx_seq_one_letter_code
_entity_poly.pdbx_strand_id
1 'polypeptide(L)'
;METDDFRACLISMGYDLGEAEFARIMSLVDPNGSGAVTFQSFVDFMTRETGDTDTSEQVIASFRILAADKPYILVDELRRELPPDQAEYCIARMPPYKGPDGVPGSLDYTAFSTALYGESDL
;
A
#
# COMPACT_ATOMS: atom_id res chain seq x y z
N MET A 1 4.06 15.17 -23.50
CA MET A 1 2.67 14.94 -23.11
C MET A 1 2.18 16.24 -22.50
N GLU A 2 1.06 16.79 -22.95
CA GLU A 2 0.50 18.00 -22.33
C GLU A 2 0.00 17.68 -20.92
N THR A 3 -0.12 18.69 -20.07
CA THR A 3 -0.56 18.50 -18.68
C THR A 3 -1.96 17.90 -18.59
N ASP A 4 -2.85 18.25 -19.51
CA ASP A 4 -4.21 17.74 -19.58
C ASP A 4 -4.24 16.23 -19.92
N ASP A 5 -3.44 15.80 -20.90
CA ASP A 5 -3.28 14.38 -21.24
C ASP A 5 -2.73 13.57 -20.07
N PHE A 6 -1.75 14.13 -19.35
CA PHE A 6 -1.18 13.48 -18.17
C PHE A 6 -2.24 13.32 -17.08
N ARG A 7 -3.06 14.35 -16.82
CA ARG A 7 -4.17 14.28 -15.87
C ARG A 7 -5.18 13.21 -16.27
N ALA A 8 -5.57 13.17 -17.54
CA ALA A 8 -6.50 12.17 -18.05
C ALA A 8 -5.95 10.75 -17.90
N CYS A 9 -4.65 10.55 -18.16
CA CYS A 9 -3.98 9.27 -17.94
C CYS A 9 -4.04 8.82 -16.47
N LEU A 10 -3.77 9.72 -15.52
CA LEU A 10 -3.82 9.40 -14.09
C LEU A 10 -5.25 9.04 -13.63
N ILE A 11 -6.25 9.80 -14.08
CA ILE A 11 -7.66 9.48 -13.79
C ILE A 11 -8.04 8.12 -14.38
N SER A 12 -7.60 7.81 -15.61
CA SER A 12 -7.85 6.51 -16.24
C SER A 12 -7.16 5.34 -15.52
N MET A 13 -6.09 5.60 -14.76
CA MET A 13 -5.43 4.62 -13.91
C MET A 13 -6.08 4.48 -12.53
N GLY A 14 -7.12 5.27 -12.24
CA GLY A 14 -7.87 5.21 -10.98
C GLY A 14 -7.44 6.23 -9.92
N TYR A 15 -6.56 7.18 -10.25
CA TYR A 15 -6.19 8.25 -9.32
C TYR A 15 -7.31 9.31 -9.24
N ASP A 16 -7.81 9.58 -8.03
CA ASP A 16 -8.72 10.70 -7.77
C ASP A 16 -7.92 11.96 -7.44
N LEU A 17 -7.61 12.76 -8.48
CA LEU A 17 -6.73 13.92 -8.38
C LEU A 17 -7.52 15.23 -8.31
N GLY A 18 -7.66 15.76 -7.10
CA GLY A 18 -8.06 17.15 -6.88
C GLY A 18 -7.04 18.15 -7.46
N GLU A 19 -7.43 19.41 -7.63
CA GLU A 19 -6.54 20.46 -8.19
C GLU A 19 -5.25 20.64 -7.39
N ALA A 20 -5.33 20.53 -6.06
CA ALA A 20 -4.16 20.66 -5.18
C ALA A 20 -3.16 19.52 -5.38
N GLU A 21 -3.65 18.28 -5.50
CA GLU A 21 -2.78 17.11 -5.71
C GLU A 21 -2.17 17.13 -7.10
N PHE A 22 -2.95 17.48 -8.12
CA PHE A 22 -2.42 17.60 -9.48
C PHE A 22 -1.33 18.68 -9.58
N ALA A 23 -1.49 19.82 -8.89
CA ALA A 23 -0.47 20.86 -8.84
C ALA A 23 0.83 20.39 -8.13
N ARG A 24 0.69 19.57 -7.08
CA ARG A 24 1.81 18.96 -6.37
C ARG A 24 2.57 17.99 -7.29
N ILE A 25 1.85 17.10 -7.96
CA ILE A 25 2.40 16.14 -8.92
C ILE A 25 3.11 16.89 -10.06
N MET A 26 2.50 17.94 -10.60
CA MET A 26 3.08 18.75 -11.68
C MET A 26 4.42 19.39 -11.27
N SER A 27 4.58 19.80 -10.02
CA SER A 27 5.88 20.30 -9.53
C SER A 27 6.96 19.21 -9.48
N LEU A 28 6.58 17.94 -9.38
CA LEU A 28 7.52 16.81 -9.39
C LEU A 28 7.92 16.44 -10.82
N VAL A 29 6.96 16.39 -11.75
CA VAL A 29 7.20 15.92 -13.13
C VAL A 29 7.65 17.02 -14.10
N ASP A 30 7.35 18.29 -13.80
CA ASP A 30 7.69 19.47 -14.59
C ASP A 30 8.16 20.63 -13.68
N PRO A 31 9.31 20.48 -13.00
CA PRO A 31 9.84 21.52 -12.10
C PRO A 31 10.21 22.82 -12.84
N ASN A 32 10.36 22.76 -14.17
CA ASN A 32 10.68 23.91 -15.00
C ASN A 32 9.44 24.70 -15.44
N GLY A 33 8.23 24.21 -15.14
CA GLY A 33 6.98 24.83 -15.57
C GLY A 33 6.86 24.94 -17.09
N SER A 34 7.42 23.97 -17.81
CA SER A 34 7.39 23.93 -19.28
C SER A 34 5.99 23.65 -19.84
N GLY A 35 5.06 23.17 -19.01
CA GLY A 35 3.73 22.77 -19.42
C GLY A 35 3.71 21.43 -20.15
N ALA A 36 4.82 20.69 -20.14
CA ALA A 36 4.95 19.41 -20.82
C ALA A 36 5.62 18.38 -19.91
N VAL A 37 4.98 17.22 -19.77
CA VAL A 37 5.54 16.08 -19.05
C VAL A 37 6.32 15.21 -20.03
N THR A 38 7.57 14.93 -19.69
CA THR A 38 8.41 14.00 -20.45
C THR A 38 8.08 12.56 -20.08
N PHE A 39 8.32 11.63 -21.01
CA PHE A 39 8.14 10.20 -20.72
C PHE A 39 9.01 9.72 -19.55
N GLN A 40 10.22 10.26 -19.42
CA GLN A 40 11.11 9.92 -18.31
C GLN A 40 10.54 10.39 -16.96
N SER A 41 10.01 11.62 -16.90
CA SER A 41 9.33 12.14 -15.70
C SER A 41 8.08 11.33 -15.36
N PHE A 42 7.33 10.90 -16.37
CA PHE A 42 6.16 10.03 -16.20
C PHE A 42 6.53 8.68 -15.60
N VAL A 43 7.58 8.02 -16.12
CA VAL A 43 8.06 6.74 -15.59
C VAL A 43 8.62 6.90 -14.18
N ASP A 44 9.40 7.96 -13.91
CA ASP A 44 9.92 8.25 -12.57
C ASP A 44 8.80 8.46 -11.56
N PHE A 45 7.78 9.22 -11.95
CA PHE A 45 6.58 9.45 -11.15
C PHE A 45 5.80 8.16 -10.88
N MET A 46 5.49 7.40 -11.93
CA MET A 46 4.78 6.12 -11.78
C MET A 46 5.58 5.19 -10.87
N THR A 47 6.90 5.08 -11.04
CA THR A 47 7.76 4.19 -10.23
C THR A 47 7.80 4.60 -8.76
N ARG A 48 7.81 5.91 -8.47
CA ARG A 48 7.76 6.43 -7.11
C ARG A 48 6.40 6.22 -6.46
N GLU A 49 5.31 6.58 -7.14
CA GLU A 49 3.97 6.47 -6.56
C GLU A 49 3.51 5.01 -6.40
N THR A 50 3.81 4.13 -7.38
CA THR A 50 3.56 2.68 -7.22
C THR A 50 4.55 2.01 -6.27
N GLY A 51 5.65 2.68 -5.93
CA GLY A 51 6.64 2.19 -4.97
C GLY A 51 6.24 2.46 -3.52
N ASP A 52 5.63 3.62 -3.26
CA ASP A 52 5.31 4.10 -1.91
C ASP A 52 3.91 3.69 -1.43
N THR A 53 2.92 3.61 -2.33
CA THR A 53 1.51 3.46 -1.95
C THR A 53 1.01 2.00 -1.89
N ASP A 54 1.80 1.04 -2.39
CA ASP A 54 1.33 -0.34 -2.63
C ASP A 54 1.68 -1.35 -1.53
N THR A 55 2.28 -0.96 -0.41
CA THR A 55 2.95 -1.95 0.44
C THR A 55 2.24 -2.28 1.75
N SER A 56 2.13 -1.34 2.69
CA SER A 56 1.59 -1.66 4.03
C SER A 56 0.07 -1.67 4.07
N GLU A 57 -0.61 -0.64 3.56
CA GLU A 57 -2.07 -0.51 3.65
C GLU A 57 -2.81 -1.58 2.82
N GLN A 58 -2.30 -1.91 1.63
CA GLN A 58 -2.88 -2.98 0.81
C GLN A 58 -2.69 -4.36 1.45
N VAL A 59 -1.56 -4.60 2.09
CA VAL A 59 -1.31 -5.86 2.82
C VAL A 59 -2.21 -5.93 4.06
N ILE A 60 -2.38 -4.81 4.79
CA ILE A 60 -3.34 -4.70 5.90
C ILE A 60 -4.77 -4.97 5.41
N ALA A 61 -5.18 -4.37 4.29
CA ALA A 61 -6.50 -4.58 3.70
C ALA A 61 -6.71 -6.05 3.30
N SER A 62 -5.69 -6.67 2.69
CA SER A 62 -5.71 -8.08 2.32
C SER A 62 -5.88 -8.98 3.55
N PHE A 63 -5.08 -8.78 4.61
CA PHE A 63 -5.24 -9.53 5.85
C PHE A 63 -6.58 -9.27 6.55
N ARG A 64 -7.12 -8.05 6.49
CA ARG A 64 -8.46 -7.73 7.01
C ARG A 64 -9.54 -8.55 6.30
N ILE A 65 -9.45 -8.69 4.98
CA ILE A 65 -10.38 -9.53 4.20
C ILE A 65 -10.26 -11.00 4.61
N LEU A 66 -9.04 -11.53 4.75
CA LEU A 66 -8.80 -12.90 5.22
C LEU A 66 -9.33 -13.12 6.66
N ALA A 67 -9.24 -12.10 7.49
CA ALA A 67 -9.75 -12.09 8.86
C ALA A 67 -11.26 -11.80 8.96
N ALA A 68 -12.00 -11.79 7.85
CA ALA A 68 -13.43 -11.48 7.84
C ALA A 68 -13.77 -10.15 8.58
N ASP A 69 -12.99 -9.11 8.29
CA ASP A 69 -13.11 -7.75 8.84
C ASP A 69 -12.76 -7.61 10.34
N LYS A 70 -12.23 -8.66 10.98
CA LYS A 70 -11.73 -8.56 12.35
C LYS A 70 -10.42 -7.77 12.40
N PRO A 71 -10.12 -7.06 13.51
CA PRO A 71 -8.86 -6.35 13.71
C PRO A 71 -7.66 -7.26 14.00
N TYR A 72 -7.84 -8.58 13.96
CA TYR A 72 -6.82 -9.61 14.18
C TYR A 72 -7.10 -10.81 13.28
N ILE A 73 -6.08 -11.64 13.05
CA ILE A 73 -6.21 -12.91 12.31
C ILE A 73 -5.77 -14.09 13.18
N LEU A 74 -6.39 -15.25 13.01
CA LEU A 74 -6.00 -16.48 13.72
C LEU A 74 -5.02 -17.33 12.90
N VAL A 75 -4.26 -18.16 13.60
CA VAL A 75 -3.33 -19.14 13.00
C VAL A 75 -4.06 -20.07 12.03
N ASP A 76 -5.23 -20.58 12.40
CA ASP A 76 -6.05 -21.44 11.54
C ASP A 76 -6.55 -20.71 10.28
N GLU A 77 -6.84 -19.41 10.37
CA GLU A 77 -7.26 -18.60 9.22
C GLU A 77 -6.09 -18.42 8.25
N LEU A 78 -4.90 -18.08 8.75
CA LEU A 78 -3.69 -18.00 7.91
C LEU A 78 -3.40 -19.32 7.20
N ARG A 79 -3.47 -20.45 7.91
CA ARG A 79 -3.21 -21.78 7.32
C ARG A 79 -4.27 -22.23 6.32
N ARG A 80 -5.51 -21.73 6.45
CA ARG A 80 -6.60 -22.06 5.54
C ARG A 80 -6.56 -21.24 4.26
N GLU A 81 -6.22 -19.96 4.37
CA GLU A 81 -6.28 -19.01 3.26
C GLU A 81 -4.95 -18.87 2.51
N LEU A 82 -3.81 -19.10 3.17
CA LEU A 82 -2.48 -18.95 2.57
C LEU A 82 -1.80 -20.30 2.30
N PRO A 83 -0.87 -20.36 1.33
CA PRO A 83 0.02 -21.50 1.17
C PRO A 83 0.79 -21.82 2.46
N PRO A 84 1.13 -23.08 2.73
CA PRO A 84 1.70 -23.51 4.01
C PRO A 84 2.98 -22.75 4.37
N ASP A 85 3.89 -22.54 3.42
CA ASP A 85 5.13 -21.80 3.65
C ASP A 85 4.88 -20.33 4.03
N GLN A 86 3.87 -19.69 3.43
CA GLN A 86 3.52 -18.30 3.72
C GLN A 86 2.78 -18.17 5.05
N ALA A 87 1.89 -19.11 5.35
CA ALA A 87 1.18 -19.15 6.63
C ALA A 87 2.18 -19.25 7.79
N GLU A 88 3.11 -20.21 7.73
CA GLU A 88 4.13 -20.38 8.78
C GLU A 88 5.04 -19.16 8.90
N TYR A 89 5.41 -18.52 7.79
CA TYR A 89 6.16 -17.26 7.81
C TYR A 89 5.40 -16.14 8.53
N CYS A 90 4.11 -15.95 8.21
CA CYS A 90 3.26 -14.96 8.87
C CYS A 90 3.12 -15.26 10.37
N ILE A 91 2.83 -16.50 10.73
CA ILE A 91 2.67 -16.93 12.14
C ILE A 91 3.95 -16.68 12.95
N ALA A 92 5.13 -16.94 12.37
CA ALA A 92 6.41 -16.78 13.06
C ALA A 92 6.81 -15.30 13.26
N ARG A 93 6.31 -14.40 12.40
CA ARG A 93 6.72 -12.98 12.38
C ARG A 93 5.64 -12.03 12.91
N MET A 94 4.37 -12.44 12.91
CA MET A 94 3.28 -11.63 13.43
C MET A 94 3.32 -11.60 14.96
N PRO A 95 3.30 -10.41 15.58
CA PRO A 95 3.17 -10.31 17.02
C PRO A 95 1.75 -10.70 17.46
N PRO A 96 1.57 -11.14 18.73
CA PRO A 96 0.25 -11.41 19.27
C PRO A 96 -0.57 -10.12 19.38
N TYR A 97 -1.85 -10.19 19.03
CA TYR A 97 -2.77 -9.06 19.12
C TYR A 97 -3.09 -8.72 20.59
N LYS A 98 -3.00 -7.43 20.93
CA LYS A 98 -3.14 -6.91 22.30
C LYS A 98 -4.43 -6.10 22.52
N GLY A 99 -5.33 -6.07 21.54
CA GLY A 99 -6.58 -5.33 21.66
C GLY A 99 -7.58 -6.00 22.62
N PRO A 100 -8.61 -5.26 23.07
CA PRO A 100 -9.61 -5.76 24.02
C PRO A 100 -10.42 -6.95 23.47
N ASP A 101 -10.56 -7.05 22.15
CA ASP A 101 -11.25 -8.15 21.46
C ASP A 101 -10.35 -9.36 21.15
N GLY A 102 -9.10 -9.32 21.62
CA GLY A 102 -8.10 -10.35 21.35
C GLY A 102 -8.46 -11.69 22.02
N VAL A 103 -8.46 -12.75 21.21
CA VAL A 103 -8.62 -14.13 21.69
C VAL A 103 -7.26 -14.84 21.76
N PRO A 104 -7.11 -15.93 22.54
CA PRO A 104 -5.88 -16.71 22.56
C PRO A 104 -5.49 -17.17 21.15
N GLY A 105 -4.25 -16.86 20.74
CA GLY A 105 -3.75 -17.18 19.39
C GLY A 105 -4.11 -16.15 18.30
N SER A 106 -4.67 -15.00 18.68
CA SER A 106 -4.86 -13.87 17.75
C SER A 106 -3.54 -13.16 17.45
N LEU A 107 -3.34 -12.87 16.16
CA LEU A 107 -2.14 -12.26 15.59
C LEU A 107 -2.47 -10.89 15.02
N ASP A 108 -1.54 -9.95 15.19
CA ASP A 108 -1.68 -8.56 14.74
C ASP A 108 -1.01 -8.38 13.37
N TYR A 109 -1.83 -8.47 12.32
CA TYR A 109 -1.37 -8.26 10.95
C TYR A 109 -1.07 -6.79 10.65
N THR A 110 -1.58 -5.84 11.44
CA THR A 110 -1.32 -4.41 11.25
C THR A 110 0.11 -4.11 11.70
N ALA A 111 0.47 -4.53 12.92
CA ALA A 111 1.83 -4.40 13.43
C ALA A 111 2.85 -5.14 12.56
N PHE A 112 2.49 -6.31 12.01
CA PHE A 112 3.33 -7.03 11.07
C PHE A 112 3.57 -6.27 9.76
N SER A 113 2.52 -5.71 9.16
CA SER A 113 2.62 -4.96 7.90
C SER A 113 3.42 -3.66 8.11
N THR A 114 3.19 -2.97 9.23
CA THR A 114 3.98 -1.79 9.61
C THR A 114 5.44 -2.16 9.89
N ALA A 115 5.75 -3.32 10.46
CA ALA A 115 7.15 -3.73 10.64
C ALA A 115 7.81 -4.10 9.29
N LEU A 116 7.09 -4.82 8.42
CA LEU A 116 7.61 -5.30 7.14
C LEU A 116 7.95 -4.15 6.18
N TYR A 117 7.19 -3.05 6.22
CA TYR A 117 7.33 -1.93 5.30
C TYR A 117 7.72 -0.62 5.98
N GLY A 118 7.54 -0.48 7.28
CA GLY A 118 7.98 0.68 8.05
C GLY A 118 9.47 0.69 8.38
N GLU A 119 10.21 -0.40 8.10
CA GLU A 119 11.68 -0.39 8.10
C GLU A 119 12.29 0.20 6.80
N SER A 120 11.48 0.61 5.81
CA SER A 120 11.98 1.25 4.58
C SER A 120 12.25 2.76 4.68
N ASP A 121 11.95 3.42 5.80
CA ASP A 121 12.07 4.89 5.93
C ASP A 121 13.02 5.36 7.05
N LEU A 122 14.19 4.70 7.20
CA LEU A 122 15.28 5.21 8.04
C LEU A 122 16.66 5.21 7.36
#